data_AF-A0A6V7J6D1-F1
#
_entry.id   AF-A0A6V7J6D1-F1
#
_cell.length_a   1.000
_cell.length_b   1.000
_cell.length_c   1.000
_cell.angle_alpha   90.00
_cell.angle_beta   90.00
_cell.angle_gamma   90.00
#
_symmetry.space_group_name_H-M   'P 1'
#
loop_
_entity.id
_entity.type
_entity.pdbx_description
1 polymer ?
#
loop_
_entity_poly.entity_id
_entity_poly.type
_entity_poly.pdbx_seq_one_letter_code
_entity_poly.pdbx_strand_id
1 'polypeptide(L)'
;IILFEFNDILLLAFQGEFWADLGAQWVHGEVGNVANELASPLGLLSKSSYPGGPEGIGPNFQYYDSSGTKLSDEKMKGLVEWIGRVEEEASNDLTGKPESFGEFFET
;
A
#
# COMPACT_ATOMS: atom_id res chain seq x y z
N ILE A 1 -22.04 9.05 -11.82
CA ILE A 1 -22.54 9.72 -10.61
C ILE A 1 -21.41 9.60 -9.60
N ILE A 2 -20.85 10.73 -9.13
CA ILE A 2 -19.84 10.72 -8.07
C ILE A 2 -20.64 10.82 -6.76
N LEU A 3 -20.66 9.75 -5.98
CA LEU A 3 -21.24 9.76 -4.64
C LEU A 3 -20.10 9.95 -3.65
N PHE A 4 -20.12 11.09 -2.97
CA PHE A 4 -19.37 11.32 -1.74
C PHE A 4 -20.35 11.11 -0.60
N GLU A 5 -20.06 10.18 0.30
CA GLU A 5 -20.75 10.12 1.59
C GLU A 5 -19.70 10.21 2.69
N PHE A 6 -19.71 11.36 3.38
CA PHE A 6 -18.96 11.58 4.61
C PHE A 6 -19.80 11.03 5.75
N ASN A 7 -19.49 9.80 6.15
CA ASN A 7 -19.39 9.32 7.52
C ASN A 7 -18.99 7.85 7.40
N ASP A 8 -17.74 7.55 7.77
CA ASP A 8 -17.09 6.24 7.81
C ASP A 8 -16.58 5.73 6.44
N ILE A 9 -15.28 5.91 6.23
CA ILE A 9 -14.56 6.06 4.96
C ILE A 9 -14.59 4.79 4.08
N LEU A 10 -15.52 4.75 3.12
CA LEU A 10 -15.39 3.99 1.87
C LEU A 10 -15.64 4.95 0.70
N LEU A 11 -14.57 5.32 -0.01
CA LEU A 11 -14.67 6.22 -1.15
C LEU A 11 -14.54 5.42 -2.44
N LEU A 12 -15.60 5.38 -3.24
CA LEU A 12 -15.68 4.66 -4.50
C LEU A 12 -15.92 5.65 -5.65
N ALA A 13 -15.10 5.56 -6.69
CA ALA A 13 -15.36 6.20 -7.98
C ALA A 13 -15.92 5.20 -8.99
N PHE A 14 -16.92 5.63 -9.76
CA PHE A 14 -17.58 4.81 -10.75
C PHE A 14 -17.68 5.52 -12.11
N GLN A 15 -17.26 4.83 -13.17
CA GLN A 15 -17.42 5.26 -14.56
C GLN A 15 -17.75 4.06 -15.46
N GLY A 16 -19.00 3.98 -15.94
CA GLY A 16 -19.40 2.91 -16.87
C GLY A 16 -19.49 1.55 -16.19
N GLU A 17 -18.57 0.63 -16.51
CA GLU A 17 -18.46 -0.68 -15.82
C GLU A 17 -17.28 -0.72 -14.85
N PHE A 18 -16.58 0.40 -14.67
CA PHE A 18 -15.36 0.48 -13.87
C PHE A 18 -15.64 1.05 -12.48
N TRP A 19 -14.99 0.43 -11.50
CA TRP A 19 -14.97 0.83 -10.09
C TRP A 19 -13.52 1.07 -9.70
N ALA A 20 -13.29 2.13 -8.93
CA ALA A 20 -12.00 2.43 -8.33
C ALA A 20 -12.19 2.79 -6.86
N ASP A 21 -11.45 2.12 -5.98
CA ASP A 21 -11.33 2.50 -4.58
C ASP A 21 -10.46 3.76 -4.50
N LEU A 22 -11.03 4.84 -3.98
CA LEU A 22 -10.32 6.08 -3.64
C LEU A 22 -10.01 6.15 -2.14
N GLY A 23 -10.51 5.19 -1.36
CA GLY A 23 -10.26 5.03 0.07
C GLY A 23 -9.34 3.85 0.36
N ALA A 24 -9.58 3.16 1.47
CA ALA A 24 -8.80 1.99 1.86
C ALA A 24 -9.03 0.82 0.88
N GLN A 25 -8.03 0.55 0.04
CA GLN A 25 -8.09 -0.52 -0.96
C GLN A 25 -7.42 -1.83 -0.49
N TRP A 26 -6.50 -1.77 0.48
CA TRP A 26 -5.67 -2.90 0.89
C TRP A 26 -5.98 -3.37 2.31
N VAL A 27 -6.11 -4.68 2.49
CA VAL A 27 -6.16 -5.32 3.81
C VAL A 27 -4.83 -6.02 4.06
N HIS A 28 -4.02 -5.46 4.96
CA HIS A 28 -2.69 -6.00 5.27
C HIS A 28 -2.76 -7.06 6.38
N GLY A 29 -2.26 -8.26 6.10
CA GLY A 29 -2.17 -9.37 7.06
C GLY A 29 -3.48 -10.15 7.25
N GLU A 30 -3.35 -11.43 7.59
CA GLU A 30 -4.50 -12.35 7.78
C GLU A 30 -4.74 -12.71 9.25
N VAL A 31 -3.70 -12.75 10.08
CA VAL A 31 -3.79 -13.23 11.47
C VAL A 31 -4.15 -12.08 12.40
N GLY A 32 -5.26 -12.22 13.13
CA GLY A 32 -5.73 -11.21 14.10
C GLY A 32 -6.18 -9.89 13.45
N ASN A 33 -6.41 -9.89 12.14
CA ASN A 33 -6.92 -8.73 11.41
C ASN A 33 -8.44 -8.84 11.27
N VAL A 34 -9.16 -8.01 12.03
CA VAL A 34 -10.63 -7.97 12.03
C VAL A 34 -11.21 -7.71 10.63
N ALA A 35 -10.57 -6.87 9.81
CA ALA A 35 -11.04 -6.62 8.44
C ALA A 35 -10.93 -7.88 7.57
N ASN A 36 -9.87 -8.68 7.74
CA ASN A 36 -9.74 -9.97 7.06
C ASN A 36 -10.81 -10.97 7.52
N GLU A 37 -11.00 -11.10 8.84
CA GLU A 37 -11.98 -12.01 9.44
C GLU A 37 -13.42 -11.74 8.97
N LEU A 38 -13.77 -10.46 8.79
CA LEU A 38 -15.10 -10.05 8.33
C LEU A 38 -15.28 -10.19 6.81
N ALA A 39 -14.27 -9.83 6.00
CA ALA A 39 -14.42 -9.76 4.55
C ALA A 39 -14.13 -11.09 3.82
N SER A 40 -13.22 -11.91 4.35
CA SER A 40 -12.82 -13.20 3.73
C SER A 40 -13.99 -14.16 3.51
N PRO A 41 -14.91 -14.40 4.48
CA PRO A 41 -16.03 -15.32 4.29
C PRO A 41 -17.03 -14.88 3.23
N LEU A 42 -17.06 -13.58 2.90
CA LEU A 42 -17.94 -13.00 1.89
C LEU A 42 -17.33 -13.04 0.48
N GLY A 43 -16.09 -13.53 0.34
CA GLY A 43 -15.38 -13.53 -0.94
C GLY A 43 -15.04 -12.14 -1.47
N LEU A 44 -14.95 -11.13 -0.59
CA LEU A 44 -14.67 -9.74 -0.95
C LEU A 44 -13.18 -9.44 -1.08
N LEU A 45 -12.32 -10.34 -0.62
CA LEU A 45 -10.86 -10.19 -0.70
C LEU A 45 -10.29 -11.05 -1.81
N SER A 46 -9.49 -10.43 -2.66
CA SER A 46 -8.57 -11.14 -3.55
C SER A 46 -7.23 -11.26 -2.85
N LYS A 47 -6.65 -12.46 -2.85
CA LYS A 47 -5.26 -12.61 -2.37
C LYS A 47 -4.34 -12.03 -3.42
N SER A 48 -3.47 -11.11 -3.02
CA SER A 48 -2.28 -10.84 -3.81
C SER A 48 -1.50 -12.16 -3.89
N SER A 49 -0.86 -12.42 -5.03
CA SER A 49 -0.12 -13.67 -5.22
C SER A 49 1.07 -13.85 -4.26
N TYR A 50 1.36 -12.87 -3.40
CA TYR A 50 2.46 -12.90 -2.44
C TYR A 50 2.16 -12.06 -1.17
N PRO A 51 2.09 -12.69 0.03
CA PRO A 51 2.13 -12.00 1.32
C PRO A 51 3.59 -11.83 1.78
N GLY A 52 4.06 -10.60 1.99
CA GLY A 52 5.41 -10.32 2.50
C GLY A 52 6.58 -10.81 1.63
N GLY A 53 6.34 -11.23 0.39
CA GLY A 53 7.40 -11.23 -0.62
C GLY A 53 7.83 -9.77 -0.81
N PRO A 54 9.12 -9.48 -1.03
CA PRO A 54 9.56 -8.10 -1.06
C PRO A 54 8.70 -7.38 -2.10
N GLU A 55 8.23 -6.18 -1.80
CA GLU A 55 8.12 -5.15 -2.83
C GLU A 55 9.52 -4.79 -3.38
N GLY A 56 10.42 -5.76 -3.50
CA GLY A 56 11.55 -5.63 -4.38
C GLY A 56 10.90 -5.75 -5.73
N ILE A 57 10.70 -4.60 -6.40
CA ILE A 57 10.55 -4.48 -7.84
C ILE A 57 10.06 -5.81 -8.42
N GLY A 58 8.78 -6.15 -8.27
CA GLY A 58 8.25 -7.34 -8.93
C GLY A 58 8.75 -7.29 -10.39
N PRO A 59 9.15 -8.40 -11.03
CA PRO A 59 9.99 -8.42 -12.24
C PRO A 59 9.47 -7.61 -13.45
N ASN A 60 8.29 -6.99 -13.34
CA ASN A 60 7.63 -6.18 -14.34
C ASN A 60 7.40 -4.71 -13.94
N PHE A 61 7.79 -4.23 -12.75
CA PHE A 61 7.71 -2.81 -12.43
C PHE A 61 8.80 -2.06 -13.20
N GLN A 62 8.37 -1.18 -14.10
CA GLN A 62 9.25 -0.30 -14.85
C GLN A 62 9.24 1.06 -14.19
N TYR A 63 10.42 1.56 -13.85
CA TYR A 63 10.57 2.84 -13.20
C TYR A 63 11.05 3.86 -14.20
N TYR A 64 10.52 5.07 -14.06
CA TYR A 64 10.75 6.18 -14.96
C TYR A 64 11.10 7.41 -14.14
N ASP A 65 12.02 8.24 -14.64
CA ASP A 65 12.24 9.56 -14.06
C ASP A 65 11.14 10.55 -14.47
N SER A 66 11.24 11.79 -13.98
CA SER A 66 10.27 12.86 -14.27
C SER A 66 10.22 13.28 -15.74
N SER A 67 11.19 12.87 -16.56
CA SER A 67 11.17 13.07 -18.01
C SER A 67 10.44 11.94 -18.75
N GLY A 68 10.04 10.88 -18.05
CA GLY A 68 9.51 9.65 -18.63
C GLY A 68 10.60 8.73 -19.19
N THR A 69 11.86 8.91 -18.79
CA THR A 69 12.96 8.04 -19.22
C THR A 69 13.07 6.84 -18.28
N LYS A 70 13.10 5.63 -18.83
CA LYS A 70 13.22 4.40 -18.05
C LYS A 70 14.56 4.36 -17.28
N LEU A 71 14.51 4.06 -16.00
CA LEU A 71 15.70 3.87 -15.16
C LEU A 71 16.42 2.57 -15.55
N SER A 72 17.76 2.62 -15.52
CA SER A 72 18.59 1.44 -15.72
C SER A 72 18.54 0.50 -14.51
N ASP A 73 18.85 -0.78 -14.73
CA ASP A 73 18.88 -1.80 -13.68
C ASP A 73 19.85 -1.43 -12.54
N GLU A 74 20.98 -0.79 -12.87
CA GLU A 74 21.95 -0.29 -11.88
C GLU A 74 21.34 0.78 -10.97
N LYS A 75 20.65 1.77 -11.54
CA LYS A 75 19.96 2.80 -10.76
C LYS A 75 18.83 2.21 -9.93
N MET A 76 18.13 1.22 -10.46
CA MET A 76 17.05 0.52 -9.75
C MET A 76 17.55 -0.28 -8.57
N LYS A 77 18.66 -0.99 -8.74
CA LYS A 77 19.33 -1.68 -7.64
C LYS A 77 19.71 -0.69 -6.53
N GLY A 78 20.35 0.43 -6.88
CA GLY A 78 20.71 1.45 -5.92
C GLY A 78 19.51 2.07 -5.20
N LEU A 79 18.39 2.27 -5.90
CA LEU A 79 17.15 2.79 -5.32
C LEU A 79 16.55 1.82 -4.30
N VAL A 80 16.44 0.53 -4.63
CA VAL A 80 15.91 -0.48 -3.69
C VAL A 80 16.78 -0.63 -2.46
N GLU A 81 18.10 -0.68 -2.64
CA GLU A 81 19.04 -0.73 -1.51
C GLU A 81 18.90 0.51 -0.61
N TRP A 82 18.59 1.67 -1.18
CA TRP A 82 18.35 2.88 -0.41
C TRP A 82 17.01 2.85 0.33
N ILE A 83 15.92 2.46 -0.34
CA ILE A 83 14.58 2.34 0.29
C ILE A 83 14.65 1.37 1.47
N GLY A 84 15.25 0.20 1.29
CA GLY A 84 15.36 -0.80 2.36
C GLY A 84 16.14 -0.29 3.59
N ARG A 85 17.19 0.54 3.38
CA ARG A 85 17.89 1.19 4.51
C ARG A 85 17.01 2.20 5.23
N VAL A 86 16.28 3.03 4.50
CA VAL A 86 15.37 4.03 5.09
C VAL A 86 14.26 3.35 5.90
N GLU A 87 13.69 2.25 5.39
CA GLU A 87 12.68 1.46 6.09
C GLU A 87 13.22 0.84 7.38
N GLU A 88 14.44 0.29 7.34
CA GLU A 88 15.10 -0.26 8.52
C GLU A 88 15.37 0.83 9.57
N GLU A 89 15.90 1.97 9.16
CA GLU A 89 16.13 3.14 10.03
C GLU A 89 14.80 3.63 10.65
N ALA A 90 13.76 3.81 9.83
CA ALA A 90 12.44 4.23 10.30
C ALA A 90 11.82 3.21 11.27
N SER A 91 11.94 1.91 11.00
CA SER A 91 11.46 0.87 11.91
C SER A 91 12.16 0.93 13.27
N ASN A 92 13.46 1.23 13.29
CA ASN A 92 14.22 1.40 14.54
C ASN A 92 13.82 2.68 15.29
N ASP A 93 13.47 3.75 14.58
CA ASP A 93 12.99 4.99 15.19
C ASP A 93 11.54 4.87 15.71
N LEU A 94 10.74 3.99 15.11
CA LEU A 94 9.36 3.70 15.53
C LEU A 94 9.31 2.69 16.68
N THR A 95 10.35 1.89 16.91
CA THR A 95 10.41 1.00 18.08
C THR A 95 10.38 1.82 19.37
N GLY A 96 9.26 1.72 20.10
CA GLY A 96 9.05 2.41 21.37
C GLY A 96 8.11 3.63 21.30
N LYS A 97 7.58 3.96 20.12
CA LYS A 97 6.49 4.93 19.99
C LYS A 97 5.13 4.23 20.15
N PRO A 98 4.35 4.54 21.20
CA PRO A 98 3.07 3.88 21.47
C PRO A 98 1.92 4.41 20.61
N GLU A 99 2.13 5.53 19.92
CA GLU A 99 1.16 6.21 19.07
C GLU A 99 1.01 5.49 17.72
N SER A 100 -0.21 5.51 17.17
CA SER A 100 -0.48 4.97 15.84
C SER A 100 0.24 5.78 14.77
N PHE A 101 0.51 5.17 13.61
CA PHE A 101 1.15 5.86 12.48
C PHE A 101 0.38 7.11 12.03
N GLY A 102 -0.96 7.14 12.20
CA GLY A 102 -1.79 8.31 11.94
C GLY A 102 -1.56 9.45 12.94
N GLU A 103 -1.49 9.13 14.24
CA GLU A 103 -1.23 10.14 15.29
C GLU A 103 0.14 10.81 15.14
N PHE A 104 1.14 10.09 14.61
CA PHE A 104 2.49 10.64 14.36
C PHE A 104 2.52 11.76 13.32
N PHE A 105 1.62 11.78 12.33
CA PHE A 105 1.61 12.79 11.26
C PHE A 105 0.68 13.99 11.55
N GLU A 106 -0.13 13.94 12.62
CA GLU A 106 -1.06 15.01 12.99
C GLU A 106 -0.47 16.03 13.99
N THR A 107 0.78 15.81 14.45
CA THR A 107 1.55 16.72 15.33
C THR A 107 2.56 17.57 14.59
#